data_AF-A0A968HRH2-F1
#
_entry.id   AF-A0A968HRH2-F1
#
_cell.length_a   1.000
_cell.length_b   1.000
_cell.length_c   1.000
_cell.angle_alpha   90.00
_cell.angle_beta   90.00
_cell.angle_gamma   90.00
#
_symmetry.space_group_name_H-M   'P 1'
#
loop_
_entity.id
_entity.type
_entity.pdbx_description
1 polymer ?
#
loop_
_entity_poly.entity_id
_entity_poly.type
_entity_poly.pdbx_seq_one_letter_code
_entity_poly.pdbx_strand_id
1 'polypeptide(L)'
;MLLLTREAIRQALLARAGKVEIEHTRGACDHWRKDYAFTIDGTRRKTLEYIAQHGEPCGADASYDLLSWNYAILYTKDGVRFEPNPLLDLGR
;
A
#
# COMPACT_ATOMS: atom_id res chain seq x y z
N MET A 1 2.01 -1.31 -7.68
CA MET A 1 1.42 -0.29 -8.59
C MET A 1 0.26 -0.82 -9.45
N LEU A 2 0.37 -1.96 -10.15
CA LEU A 2 -0.71 -2.48 -11.02
C LEU A 2 -2.02 -2.88 -10.30
N LEU A 3 -1.98 -3.09 -8.98
CA LEU A 3 -3.11 -3.61 -8.21
C LEU A 3 -4.24 -2.59 -8.00
N LEU A 4 -3.92 -1.34 -7.66
CA LEU A 4 -4.91 -0.27 -7.50
C LEU A 4 -5.61 0.09 -8.82
N THR A 5 -4.85 0.16 -9.91
CA THR A 5 -5.42 0.41 -11.25
C THR A 5 -6.37 -0.70 -11.66
N ARG A 6 -6.00 -1.97 -11.44
CA ARG A 6 -6.88 -3.12 -11.71
C ARG A 6 -8.16 -3.06 -10.88
N GLU A 7 -8.05 -2.71 -9.60
CA GLU A 7 -9.20 -2.60 -8.71
C GLU A 7 -10.13 -1.44 -9.13
N ALA A 8 -9.57 -0.29 -9.52
CA ALA A 8 -10.37 0.84 -10.03
C ALA A 8 -11.09 0.47 -11.34
N ILE A 9 -10.44 -0.27 -12.25
CA ILE A 9 -11.07 -0.81 -13.46
C ILE A 9 -12.19 -1.78 -13.09
N ARG A 10 -11.95 -2.69 -12.14
CA ARG A 10 -12.96 -3.66 -11.68
C ARG A 10 -14.20 -2.94 -11.16
N GLN A 11 -14.03 -1.87 -10.37
CA GLN A 11 -15.14 -1.09 -9.85
C GLN A 11 -15.90 -0.35 -10.96
N ALA A 12 -15.19 0.23 -11.93
CA ALA A 12 -15.82 0.85 -13.11
C ALA A 12 -16.65 -0.16 -13.92
N LEU A 13 -16.14 -1.38 -14.12
CA LEU A 13 -16.85 -2.46 -14.80
C LEU A 13 -18.12 -2.88 -14.06
N LEU A 14 -18.05 -3.03 -12.73
CA LEU A 14 -19.22 -3.36 -11.89
C LEU A 14 -20.30 -2.27 -11.95
N ALA A 15 -19.88 -1.00 -12.01
CA ALA A 15 -20.76 0.15 -12.18
C ALA A 15 -21.27 0.34 -13.63
N ARG A 16 -20.82 -0.48 -14.58
CA ARG A 16 -21.08 -0.33 -16.02
C ARG A 16 -20.68 1.04 -16.57
N ALA A 17 -19.63 1.65 -16.00
CA ALA A 17 -19.11 2.93 -16.45
C ALA A 17 -18.33 2.79 -17.76
N GLY A 18 -18.44 3.76 -18.66
CA GLY A 18 -17.70 3.77 -19.93
C GLY A 18 -16.21 4.11 -19.80
N LYS A 19 -15.77 4.57 -18.62
CA LYS A 19 -14.39 4.90 -18.27
C LYS A 19 -14.19 4.83 -16.76
N VAL A 20 -12.94 4.78 -16.31
CA VAL A 20 -12.61 4.93 -14.88
C VAL A 20 -12.80 6.38 -14.47
N GLU A 21 -13.49 6.57 -13.35
CA GLU A 21 -13.77 7.89 -12.75
C GLU A 21 -13.20 7.98 -11.34
N ILE A 22 -13.27 9.17 -10.75
CA ILE A 22 -12.66 9.43 -9.44
C ILE A 22 -13.29 8.59 -8.33
N GLU A 23 -14.61 8.35 -8.34
CA GLU A 23 -15.25 7.46 -7.36
C GLU A 23 -14.71 6.04 -7.41
N HIS A 24 -14.46 5.48 -8.60
CA HIS A 24 -13.92 4.13 -8.76
C HIS A 24 -12.50 4.02 -8.20
N THR A 25 -11.72 5.09 -8.37
CA THR A 25 -10.37 5.16 -7.80
C THR A 25 -10.42 5.29 -6.28
N ARG A 26 -11.34 6.11 -5.74
CA ARG A 26 -11.56 6.24 -4.30
C ARG A 26 -12.00 4.92 -3.68
N GLY A 27 -12.98 4.26 -4.29
CA GLY A 27 -13.46 2.97 -3.83
C GLY A 27 -12.38 1.88 -3.90
N ALA A 28 -11.47 1.94 -4.88
CA ALA A 28 -10.31 1.06 -4.93
C ALA A 28 -9.35 1.31 -3.76
N CYS A 29 -9.04 2.58 -3.47
CA CYS A 29 -8.25 2.95 -2.29
C CYS A 29 -8.90 2.47 -0.99
N ASP A 30 -10.22 2.62 -0.85
CA ASP A 30 -10.95 2.19 0.34
C ASP A 30 -10.98 0.66 0.50
N HIS A 31 -11.07 -0.08 -0.61
CA HIS A 31 -10.92 -1.53 -0.60
C HIS A 31 -9.55 -1.93 -0.05
N TRP A 32 -8.47 -1.36 -0.60
CA TRP A 32 -7.11 -1.68 -0.19
C TRP A 32 -6.82 -1.26 1.26
N ARG A 33 -7.35 -0.12 1.72
CA ARG A 33 -7.29 0.26 3.15
C ARG A 33 -7.85 -0.84 4.06
N LYS A 34 -9.01 -1.39 3.71
CA LYS A 34 -9.66 -2.46 4.49
C LYS A 34 -8.84 -3.74 4.45
N ASP A 35 -8.35 -4.12 3.27
CA ASP A 35 -7.54 -5.32 3.10
C ASP A 35 -6.25 -5.24 3.93
N TYR A 36 -5.56 -4.10 3.88
CA TYR A 36 -4.39 -3.86 4.71
C TYR A 36 -4.70 -3.88 6.21
N ALA A 37 -5.81 -3.28 6.63
CA ALA A 37 -6.23 -3.31 8.04
C ALA A 37 -6.48 -4.74 8.55
N PHE A 38 -6.95 -5.64 7.68
CA PHE A 38 -7.19 -7.03 8.01
C PHE A 38 -5.92 -7.90 8.00
N THR A 39 -5.00 -7.61 7.08
CA THR A 39 -3.83 -8.48 6.81
C THR A 39 -2.55 -8.05 7.53
N ILE A 40 -2.52 -6.83 8.08
CA ILE A 40 -1.37 -6.33 8.86
C ILE A 40 -1.34 -6.97 10.26
N ASP A 41 -0.26 -7.67 10.56
CA ASP A 41 0.01 -8.19 11.90
C ASP A 41 0.94 -7.26 12.71
N GLY A 42 1.12 -7.57 14.00
CA GLY A 42 1.94 -6.76 14.89
C GLY A 42 3.42 -6.68 14.50
N THR A 43 3.96 -7.70 13.83
CA THR A 43 5.35 -7.70 13.36
C THR A 43 5.51 -6.76 12.17
N ARG A 44 4.64 -6.89 11.15
CA ARG A 44 4.61 -5.99 9.98
C ARG A 44 4.41 -4.54 10.39
N ARG A 45 3.51 -4.28 11.35
CA ARG A 45 3.28 -2.93 11.88
C ARG A 45 4.55 -2.32 12.47
N LYS A 46 5.25 -3.04 13.35
CA LYS A 46 6.52 -2.56 13.94
C LYS A 46 7.59 -2.27 12.88
N THR A 47 7.70 -3.13 11.87
CA THR A 47 8.65 -2.90 10.78
C THR A 47 8.28 -1.67 9.95
N LEU A 48 6.98 -1.44 9.70
CA LEU A 48 6.52 -0.24 8.99
C LEU A 48 6.72 1.04 9.81
N GLU A 49 6.54 0.99 11.12
CA GLU A 49 6.86 2.08 12.04
C GLU A 49 8.37 2.39 12.02
N TYR A 50 9.22 1.35 12.02
CA TYR A 50 10.66 1.51 11.86
C TYR A 50 11.02 2.16 10.51
N ILE A 51 10.45 1.67 9.41
CA ILE A 51 10.66 2.26 8.07
C ILE A 51 10.23 3.74 8.05
N ALA A 52 9.10 4.08 8.70
CA ALA A 52 8.64 5.46 8.76
C ALA A 52 9.63 6.40 9.46
N GLN A 53 10.37 5.89 10.45
CA GLN A 53 11.34 6.66 11.24
C GLN A 53 12.74 6.70 10.59
N HIS A 54 13.19 5.58 10.01
CA HIS A 54 14.56 5.40 9.56
C HIS A 54 14.73 5.45 8.04
N GLY A 55 13.64 5.30 7.27
CA GLY A 55 13.68 5.27 5.82
C GLY A 55 14.25 3.98 5.22
N GLU A 56 14.51 2.96 6.04
CA GLU A 56 15.00 1.66 5.61
C GLU A 56 14.36 0.54 6.43
N PRO A 57 14.19 -0.66 5.86
CA PRO A 57 13.68 -1.81 6.60
C PRO A 57 14.75 -2.38 7.53
N CYS A 58 14.34 -2.95 8.67
CA CYS A 58 15.26 -3.53 9.66
C CYS A 58 15.79 -4.91 9.24
N GLY A 59 16.54 -5.00 8.13
CA GLY A 59 17.45 -6.10 7.75
C GLY A 59 16.94 -7.56 7.73
N ALA A 60 15.66 -7.82 7.98
CA ALA A 60 15.09 -9.16 8.12
C ALA A 60 14.31 -9.59 6.87
N ASP A 61 14.05 -10.89 6.71
CA ASP A 61 13.23 -11.47 5.62
C ASP A 61 11.87 -10.77 5.44
N ALA A 62 11.32 -10.23 6.54
CA ALA A 62 10.11 -9.41 6.55
C ALA A 62 10.16 -8.20 5.59
N SER A 63 11.34 -7.71 5.25
CA SER A 63 11.55 -6.58 4.33
C SER A 63 11.10 -6.92 2.90
N TYR A 64 11.36 -8.16 2.45
CA TYR A 64 10.96 -8.62 1.13
C TYR A 64 9.45 -8.81 1.02
N ASP A 65 8.83 -9.34 2.08
CA ASP A 65 7.38 -9.50 2.16
C ASP A 65 6.67 -8.14 2.13
N LEU A 66 7.18 -7.13 2.84
CA LEU A 66 6.57 -5.79 2.84
C LEU A 66 6.58 -5.14 1.45
N LEU A 67 7.60 -5.40 0.63
CA LEU A 67 7.66 -4.91 -0.75
C LEU A 67 6.74 -5.71 -1.68
N SER A 68 6.77 -7.03 -1.55
CA SER A 68 5.97 -7.95 -2.38
C SER A 68 4.46 -7.73 -2.20
N TRP A 69 4.05 -7.43 -0.96
CA TRP A 69 2.67 -7.15 -0.61
C TRP A 69 2.32 -5.66 -0.65
N ASN A 70 3.23 -4.82 -1.16
CA ASN A 70 3.03 -3.38 -1.36
C ASN A 70 2.68 -2.62 -0.06
N TYR A 71 3.17 -3.10 1.09
CA TYR A 71 3.11 -2.39 2.38
C TYR A 71 4.15 -1.27 2.47
N ALA A 72 5.31 -1.45 1.84
CA ALA A 72 6.36 -0.43 1.73
C ALA A 72 6.58 -0.05 0.26
N ILE A 73 6.85 1.21 0.01
CA ILE A 73 7.13 1.78 -1.31
C ILE A 73 8.60 2.21 -1.33
N LEU A 74 9.30 1.78 -2.38
CA LEU A 74 10.68 2.19 -2.67
C LEU A 74 10.70 3.53 -3.43
N TYR A 75 11.46 4.48 -2.92
CA TYR A 75 11.81 5.75 -3.54
C TYR A 75 13.31 5.77 -3.83
N THR A 76 13.67 6.30 -5.00
CA THR A 76 15.07 6.35 -5.48
C THR A 76 15.59 7.76 -5.72
N LYS A 77 14.76 8.78 -5.50
CA LYS A 77 15.13 10.18 -5.64
C LYS A 77 15.97 10.55 -4.43
N ASP A 78 17.26 10.85 -4.66
CA ASP A 78 18.27 11.19 -3.65
C ASP A 78 18.83 10.01 -2.83
N GLY A 79 18.65 8.78 -3.32
CA GLY A 79 19.11 7.54 -2.67
C GLY A 79 17.99 6.51 -2.57
N VAL A 80 18.31 5.32 -2.08
CA VAL A 80 17.32 4.25 -1.83
C VAL A 80 16.67 4.51 -0.48
N ARG A 81 15.37 4.82 -0.47
CA ARG A 81 14.56 5.01 0.74
C ARG A 81 13.25 4.25 0.63
N PHE A 82 12.76 3.75 1.74
CA PHE A 82 11.45 3.13 1.85
C PHE A 82 10.51 4.00 2.69
N GLU A 83 9.24 4.05 2.30
CA GLU A 83 8.19 4.61 3.14
C GLU A 83 6.99 3.65 3.19
N PRO A 84 6.19 3.64 4.26
CA PRO A 84 4.94 2.90 4.27
C PRO A 84 4.02 3.34 3.14
N ASN A 85 3.26 2.41 2.58
CA ASN A 85 2.23 2.73 1.62
C ASN A 85 1.22 3.73 2.25
N PRO A 86 0.91 4.85 1.58
CA PRO A 86 0.04 5.90 2.13
C PRO A 86 -1.41 5.46 2.37
N LEU A 87 -1.83 4.29 1.88
CA LEU A 87 -3.11 3.70 2.22
C LEU A 87 -3.12 2.95 3.56
N LEU A 88 -1.96 2.75 4.20
CA LEU A 88 -1.89 2.16 5.52
C LEU A 88 -2.22 3.19 6.59
N ASP A 89 -3.15 2.82 7.48
CA ASP A 89 -3.36 3.55 8.72
C ASP A 89 -2.47 2.98 9.83
N LEU A 90 -1.38 3.69 10.10
CA LEU A 90 -0.48 3.37 11.21
C LEU A 90 -0.88 4.07 12.52
N GLY A 91 -2.00 4.80 12.57
CA GLY A 91 -2.52 5.44 13.78
C GLY A 91 -1.80 6.75 14.16
N ARG A 92 -1.53 7.61 13.17
CA ARG A 92 -1.00 8.97 13.43
C ARG A 92 -2.05 9.88 14.06
#